data_AF-A0A1J4J8V5-F1
#
_entry.id   AF-A0A1J4J8V5-F1
#
_cell.length_a   1.000
_cell.length_b   1.000
_cell.length_c   1.000
_cell.angle_alpha   90.00
_cell.angle_beta   90.00
_cell.angle_gamma   90.00
#
_symmetry.space_group_name_H-M   'P 1'
#
loop_
_entity.id
_entity.type
_entity.pdbx_description
1 polymer ?
#
loop_
_entity_poly.entity_id
_entity_poly.type
_entity_poly.pdbx_seq_one_letter_code
_entity_poly.pdbx_strand_id
1 'polypeptide(L)'
;MIQMNQIHNIFTYPISDESIGILNDVLNGPPTEYNYFSLFRFYSTRFKDNAEIALKVTQSIREIHPEFLSIYIRTIVKKGVYDSYETKSDDISIVFPELLNHEFITLEQIAEVINSGNATDNEADDDGPKDLLNNIDIKVIPKLFERYPKLNELCPNVASNLIEHQKIIKEILSDETIVLPYASPIVVIGDSCNPRISKFGGHIPHLPHEPKPLCNDCHGEYSMICQIYVPSTPQFFQNYFPPNRRDALILYFYCNNCYLNVKGKIYYGDDLDNLVYEYDKNFGYGTFNEPRIVTGWSEGLMAPMRSNDIVREIERKYCCSQISCDLAEFNDQFGPKPRTYIGGWPDFVQSDTTPDNSVFLINFCESEASTAMWGDCGTAQLWIGKGKDFDALYADWACC
;
A
#
# COMPACT_ATOMS: atom_id res chain seq x y z
N MET A 1 -18.99 -24.37 9.20
CA MET A 1 -18.05 -23.36 9.71
C MET A 1 -17.62 -23.83 11.10
N ILE A 2 -16.39 -24.34 11.23
CA ILE A 2 -15.87 -24.84 12.51
C ILE A 2 -15.73 -23.64 13.45
N GLN A 3 -16.24 -23.73 14.67
CA GLN A 3 -16.12 -22.63 15.62
C GLN A 3 -14.65 -22.48 16.02
N MET A 4 -14.09 -21.26 16.02
CA MET A 4 -12.67 -21.03 16.38
C MET A 4 -12.28 -21.63 17.74
N ASN A 5 -13.22 -21.68 18.69
CA ASN A 5 -13.02 -22.29 20.01
C ASN A 5 -12.74 -23.79 19.95
N GLN A 6 -13.19 -24.49 18.91
CA GLN A 6 -12.96 -25.93 18.72
C GLN A 6 -11.52 -26.20 18.26
N ILE A 7 -10.93 -25.31 17.45
CA ILE A 7 -9.56 -25.47 16.92
C ILE A 7 -8.52 -25.32 18.04
N HIS A 8 -8.77 -24.44 19.02
CA HIS A 8 -7.85 -24.21 20.14
C HIS A 8 -7.58 -25.48 20.98
N ASN A 9 -8.55 -26.40 21.03
CA ASN A 9 -8.44 -27.64 21.81
C ASN A 9 -7.65 -28.74 21.07
N ILE A 10 -7.48 -28.62 19.74
CA ILE A 10 -6.72 -29.59 18.93
C ILE A 10 -5.28 -29.72 19.43
N PHE A 11 -4.69 -28.61 19.84
CA PHE A 11 -3.29 -28.55 20.23
C PHE A 11 -3.08 -28.64 21.75
N THR A 12 -3.92 -29.44 22.42
CA THR A 12 -3.76 -29.81 23.83
C THR A 12 -3.16 -31.21 23.95
N TYR A 13 -2.40 -31.47 25.02
CA TYR A 13 -1.82 -32.79 25.28
C TYR A 13 -2.44 -33.42 26.54
N PRO A 14 -2.95 -34.66 26.47
CA PRO A 14 -3.08 -35.51 25.27
C PRO A 14 -4.14 -34.99 24.30
N ILE A 15 -4.00 -35.30 23.01
CA ILE A 15 -5.02 -34.98 21.99
C ILE A 15 -6.28 -35.83 22.22
N SER A 16 -7.46 -35.22 22.22
CA SER A 16 -8.73 -35.93 22.41
C SER A 16 -9.27 -36.53 21.10
N ASP A 17 -10.09 -37.58 21.18
CA ASP A 17 -10.78 -38.15 20.00
C ASP A 17 -11.64 -37.12 19.28
N GLU A 18 -12.27 -36.20 20.03
CA GLU A 18 -13.01 -35.06 19.47
C GLU A 18 -12.09 -34.14 18.66
N SER A 19 -10.89 -33.84 19.19
CA SER A 19 -9.88 -33.02 18.50
C SER A 19 -9.38 -33.68 17.22
N ILE A 20 -9.21 -35.01 17.24
CA ILE A 20 -8.87 -35.80 16.05
C ILE A 20 -9.99 -35.72 15.02
N GLY A 21 -11.26 -35.80 15.45
CA GLY A 21 -12.41 -35.61 14.56
C GLY A 21 -12.39 -34.24 13.87
N ILE A 22 -12.17 -33.17 14.63
CA ILE A 22 -12.07 -31.80 14.08
C ILE A 22 -10.89 -31.68 13.11
N LEU A 23 -9.73 -32.24 13.46
CA LEU A 23 -8.55 -32.21 12.59
C LEU A 23 -8.82 -32.95 11.26
N ASN A 24 -9.48 -34.11 11.30
CA ASN A 24 -9.91 -34.84 10.12
C ASN A 24 -10.85 -34.00 9.25
N ASP A 25 -11.82 -33.32 9.85
CA ASP A 25 -12.77 -32.47 9.13
C ASP A 25 -12.06 -31.29 8.45
N VAL A 26 -11.04 -30.71 9.09
CA VAL A 26 -10.23 -29.62 8.52
C VAL A 26 -9.34 -30.11 7.39
N LEU A 27 -8.61 -31.20 7.59
CA LEU A 27 -7.62 -31.69 6.63
C LEU A 27 -8.26 -32.34 5.39
N ASN A 28 -9.38 -33.06 5.57
CA ASN A 28 -10.08 -33.76 4.49
C ASN A 28 -11.26 -32.97 3.90
N GLY A 29 -11.67 -31.89 4.55
CA GLY A 29 -12.71 -31.00 4.04
C GLY A 29 -12.27 -30.27 2.76
N PRO A 30 -13.20 -29.65 2.02
CA PRO A 30 -12.82 -28.75 0.94
C PRO A 30 -11.87 -27.70 1.52
N PRO A 31 -10.66 -27.55 0.95
CA PRO A 31 -9.67 -26.62 1.48
C PRO A 31 -10.23 -25.22 1.33
N THR A 32 -10.77 -24.68 2.43
CA THR A 32 -11.01 -23.24 2.51
C THR A 32 -9.76 -22.65 3.13
N GLU A 33 -9.23 -21.59 2.51
CA GLU A 33 -8.04 -20.88 2.99
C GLU A 33 -8.16 -20.53 4.49
N TYR A 34 -9.38 -20.24 4.94
CA TYR A 34 -9.70 -19.93 6.33
C TYR A 34 -9.48 -21.08 7.32
N ASN A 35 -9.74 -22.33 6.91
CA ASN A 35 -9.62 -23.49 7.78
C ASN A 35 -8.14 -23.82 8.08
N TYR A 36 -7.29 -23.84 7.05
CA TYR A 36 -5.84 -24.04 7.24
C TYR A 36 -5.20 -22.86 7.96
N PHE A 37 -5.61 -21.64 7.63
CA PHE A 37 -5.15 -20.45 8.34
C PHE A 37 -5.38 -20.57 9.85
N SER A 38 -6.63 -20.81 10.27
CA SER A 38 -6.96 -20.89 11.69
C SER A 38 -6.18 -22.02 12.36
N LEU A 39 -6.14 -23.20 11.75
CA LEU A 39 -5.43 -24.36 12.27
C LEU A 39 -3.95 -24.07 12.51
N PHE A 40 -3.25 -23.57 11.49
CA PHE A 40 -1.81 -23.36 11.57
C PHE A 40 -1.42 -22.15 12.42
N ARG A 41 -2.24 -21.10 12.47
CA ARG A 41 -2.05 -20.01 13.42
C ARG A 41 -2.09 -20.49 14.88
N PHE A 42 -3.06 -21.33 15.23
CA PHE A 42 -3.12 -21.91 16.57
C PHE A 42 -1.97 -22.86 16.85
N TYR A 43 -1.58 -23.67 15.87
CA TYR A 43 -0.41 -24.55 15.94
C TYR A 43 0.85 -23.75 16.28
N SER A 44 1.14 -22.71 15.50
CA SER A 44 2.28 -21.82 15.69
C SER A 44 2.27 -21.10 17.03
N THR A 45 1.09 -20.63 17.46
CA THR A 45 0.92 -19.99 18.77
C THR A 45 1.28 -20.96 19.90
N ARG A 46 0.89 -22.24 19.81
CA ARG A 46 1.27 -23.23 20.82
C ARG A 46 2.76 -23.51 20.88
N PHE A 47 3.46 -23.52 19.76
CA PHE A 47 4.91 -23.62 19.75
C PHE A 47 5.57 -22.45 20.49
N LYS A 48 5.04 -21.23 20.32
CA LYS A 48 5.53 -20.04 21.02
C LYS A 48 5.25 -20.08 22.52
N ASP A 49 4.07 -20.56 22.91
CA ASP A 49 3.66 -20.63 24.33
C ASP A 49 4.40 -21.75 25.08
N ASN A 50 4.51 -22.94 24.47
CA ASN A 50 5.11 -24.12 25.08
C ASN A 50 5.56 -25.15 24.03
N ALA A 51 6.81 -25.01 23.57
CA ALA A 51 7.40 -25.91 22.58
C ALA A 51 7.37 -27.39 23.01
N GLU A 52 7.60 -27.71 24.29
CA GLU A 52 7.61 -29.11 24.76
C GLU A 52 6.24 -29.79 24.56
N ILE A 53 5.15 -29.11 24.93
CA ILE A 53 3.79 -29.62 24.71
C ILE A 53 3.50 -29.68 23.21
N ALA A 54 3.88 -28.65 22.46
CA ALA A 54 3.62 -28.58 21.03
C ALA A 54 4.32 -29.71 20.25
N LEU A 55 5.53 -30.11 20.65
CA LEU A 55 6.26 -31.24 20.07
C LEU A 55 5.56 -32.58 20.38
N LYS A 56 5.07 -32.78 21.60
CA LYS A 56 4.31 -33.99 21.96
C LYS A 56 3.01 -34.09 21.16
N VAL A 57 2.29 -32.99 21.02
CA VAL A 57 1.09 -32.90 20.18
C VAL A 57 1.44 -33.18 18.71
N THR A 58 2.53 -32.59 18.20
CA THR A 58 3.00 -32.80 16.84
C THR A 58 3.29 -34.27 16.56
N GLN A 59 3.93 -34.99 17.50
CA GLN A 59 4.15 -36.43 17.40
C GLN A 59 2.82 -37.20 17.29
N SER A 60 1.85 -36.91 18.17
CA SER A 60 0.54 -37.56 18.13
C SER A 60 -0.21 -37.26 16.83
N ILE A 61 -0.16 -36.02 16.35
CA ILE A 61 -0.79 -35.63 15.08
C ILE A 61 -0.12 -36.37 13.91
N ARG A 62 1.22 -36.43 13.86
CA ARG A 62 1.97 -37.10 12.78
C ARG A 62 1.68 -38.60 12.69
N GLU A 63 1.44 -39.26 13.82
CA GLU A 63 1.06 -40.68 13.85
C GLU A 63 -0.32 -40.93 13.22
N ILE A 64 -1.21 -39.95 13.27
CA ILE A 64 -2.59 -40.03 12.75
C ILE A 64 -2.67 -39.46 11.31
N HIS A 65 -1.97 -38.35 11.08
CA HIS A 65 -1.95 -37.53 9.87
C HIS A 65 -0.49 -37.27 9.44
N PRO A 66 0.17 -38.24 8.79
CA PRO A 66 1.57 -38.10 8.37
C PRO A 66 1.80 -36.94 7.38
N GLU A 67 0.75 -36.49 6.68
CA GLU A 67 0.75 -35.37 5.75
C GLU A 67 0.70 -33.99 6.44
N PHE A 68 0.31 -33.90 7.71
CA PHE A 68 0.06 -32.63 8.42
C PHE A 68 1.20 -31.63 8.29
N LEU A 69 2.45 -32.08 8.51
CA LEU A 69 3.63 -31.22 8.45
C LEU A 69 3.95 -30.77 7.02
N SER A 70 3.68 -31.60 6.01
CA SER A 70 3.85 -31.20 4.61
C SER A 70 2.84 -30.10 4.23
N ILE A 71 1.59 -30.24 4.68
CA ILE A 71 0.55 -29.22 4.50
C ILE A 71 0.96 -27.93 5.23
N TYR A 72 1.42 -28.02 6.48
CA TYR A 72 1.91 -26.88 7.25
C TYR A 72 3.04 -26.12 6.52
N ILE A 73 4.11 -26.83 6.12
CA ILE A 73 5.22 -26.22 5.38
C ILE A 73 4.70 -25.53 4.12
N ARG A 74 3.82 -26.19 3.36
CA ARG A 74 3.21 -25.63 2.15
C ARG A 74 2.43 -24.35 2.45
N THR A 75 1.66 -24.32 3.52
CA THR A 75 0.92 -23.12 3.95
C THR A 75 1.85 -21.95 4.25
N ILE A 76 2.95 -22.19 4.96
CA ILE A 76 3.91 -21.13 5.32
C ILE A 76 4.69 -20.64 4.10
N VAL A 77 5.09 -21.56 3.21
CA VAL A 77 5.94 -21.26 2.05
C VAL A 77 5.15 -20.63 0.88
N LYS A 78 3.88 -20.99 0.67
CA LYS A 78 3.10 -20.51 -0.48
C LYS A 78 2.52 -19.11 -0.27
N LYS A 79 2.40 -18.36 -1.37
CA LYS A 79 1.71 -17.06 -1.46
C LYS A 79 0.21 -17.22 -1.20
N GLY A 80 -0.44 -16.19 -0.66
CA GLY A 80 -1.91 -16.08 -0.64
C GLY A 80 -2.64 -16.80 0.51
N VAL A 81 -1.98 -17.66 1.28
CA VAL A 81 -2.59 -18.12 2.53
C VAL A 81 -2.53 -16.96 3.52
N TYR A 82 -3.68 -16.29 3.70
CA TYR A 82 -3.87 -15.14 4.59
C TYR A 82 -3.22 -15.42 5.94
N ASP A 83 -2.10 -14.77 6.20
CA ASP A 83 -1.50 -14.66 7.51
C ASP A 83 -0.89 -13.26 7.56
N SER A 84 -0.89 -12.61 8.72
CA SER A 84 -0.09 -11.39 8.82
C SER A 84 1.38 -11.78 8.59
N TYR A 85 2.15 -10.92 7.95
CA TYR A 85 3.57 -11.20 7.69
C TYR A 85 4.34 -11.60 8.98
N GLU A 86 3.92 -11.03 10.12
CA GLU A 86 4.48 -11.29 11.44
C GLU A 86 4.39 -12.76 11.86
N THR A 87 3.24 -13.41 11.64
CA THR A 87 3.01 -14.79 12.07
C THR A 87 3.82 -15.79 11.26
N LYS A 88 3.93 -15.63 9.93
CA LYS A 88 4.83 -16.45 9.10
C LYS A 88 6.31 -16.24 9.43
N SER A 89 6.72 -15.01 9.72
CA SER A 89 8.10 -14.70 10.09
C SER A 89 8.50 -15.39 11.40
N ASP A 90 7.61 -15.43 12.37
CA ASP A 90 7.83 -16.14 13.61
C ASP A 90 7.93 -17.66 13.40
N ASP A 91 7.16 -18.23 12.47
CA ASP A 91 7.18 -19.66 12.18
C ASP A 91 8.52 -20.14 11.65
N ILE A 92 9.13 -19.38 10.75
CA ILE A 92 10.50 -19.63 10.27
C ILE A 92 11.52 -19.51 11.41
N SER A 93 11.29 -18.57 12.33
CA SER A 93 12.26 -18.21 13.36
C SER A 93 12.17 -19.08 14.61
N ILE A 94 11.00 -19.66 14.89
CA ILE A 94 10.68 -20.39 16.12
C ILE A 94 10.25 -21.82 15.82
N VAL A 95 9.21 -22.03 15.00
CA VAL A 95 8.59 -23.35 14.80
C VAL A 95 9.50 -24.27 13.97
N PHE A 96 9.98 -23.82 12.81
CA PHE A 96 10.82 -24.61 11.92
C PHE A 96 12.11 -25.12 12.58
N PRO A 97 12.86 -24.29 13.36
CA PRO A 97 14.00 -24.76 14.15
C PRO A 97 13.65 -25.92 15.08
N GLU A 98 12.56 -25.82 15.84
CA GLU A 98 12.15 -26.88 16.77
C GLU A 98 11.79 -28.17 16.01
N LEU A 99 11.05 -28.06 14.91
CA LEU A 99 10.68 -29.22 14.09
C LEU A 99 11.90 -29.88 13.43
N LEU A 100 12.89 -29.10 12.98
CA LEU A 100 14.14 -29.63 12.40
C LEU A 100 15.03 -30.28 13.48
N ASN A 101 15.17 -29.64 14.65
CA ASN A 101 16.00 -30.15 15.76
C ASN A 101 15.49 -31.49 16.29
N HIS A 102 14.18 -31.71 16.23
CA HIS A 102 13.52 -32.94 16.67
C HIS A 102 13.20 -33.92 15.52
N GLU A 103 13.75 -33.69 14.32
CA GLU A 103 13.58 -34.58 13.15
C GLU A 103 12.11 -34.84 12.76
N PHE A 104 11.23 -33.88 13.06
CA PHE A 104 9.84 -33.89 12.58
C PHE A 104 9.76 -33.57 11.09
N ILE A 105 10.64 -32.66 10.64
CA ILE A 105 10.80 -32.27 9.25
C ILE A 105 12.28 -32.29 8.85
N THR A 106 12.58 -32.33 7.57
CA THR A 106 13.94 -32.17 7.02
C THR A 106 14.04 -30.98 6.08
N LEU A 107 15.27 -30.50 5.83
CA LEU A 107 15.50 -29.45 4.84
C LEU A 107 15.15 -29.93 3.42
N GLU A 108 15.28 -31.24 3.14
CA GLU A 108 14.88 -31.84 1.88
C GLU A 108 13.35 -31.79 1.68
N GLN A 109 12.55 -31.99 2.74
CA GLN A 109 11.09 -31.83 2.66
C GLN A 109 10.68 -30.37 2.44
N ILE A 110 11.36 -29.43 3.10
CA ILE A 110 11.14 -28.00 2.87
C ILE A 110 11.50 -27.65 1.41
N ALA A 111 12.64 -28.13 0.92
CA ALA A 111 13.08 -27.94 -0.45
C ALA A 111 12.12 -28.56 -1.47
N GLU A 112 11.57 -29.74 -1.19
CA GLU A 112 10.54 -30.37 -2.02
C GLU A 112 9.32 -29.47 -2.14
N VAL A 113 8.82 -28.90 -1.03
CA VAL A 113 7.69 -27.97 -1.05
C VAL A 113 8.01 -26.73 -1.88
N ILE A 114 9.17 -26.11 -1.67
CA ILE A 114 9.63 -24.93 -2.42
C ILE A 114 9.70 -25.23 -3.93
N ASN A 115 10.29 -26.36 -4.30
CA ASN A 115 10.42 -26.76 -5.70
C ASN A 115 9.08 -27.18 -6.33
N SER A 116 8.19 -27.81 -5.54
CA SER A 116 6.86 -28.26 -5.98
C SER A 116 5.86 -27.12 -6.17
N GLY A 117 6.06 -25.98 -5.51
CA GLY A 117 5.29 -24.75 -5.73
C GLY A 117 5.29 -24.27 -7.18
N ASN A 118 6.21 -24.78 -8.01
CA ASN A 118 6.37 -24.44 -9.42
C ASN A 118 5.61 -25.36 -10.39
N ALA A 119 5.05 -26.48 -9.90
CA ALA A 119 4.58 -27.58 -10.77
C ALA A 119 3.06 -27.69 -10.91
N THR A 120 2.27 -27.09 -10.04
CA THR A 120 0.81 -27.31 -9.99
C THR A 120 0.07 -25.99 -9.87
N ASP A 121 -1.03 -25.90 -10.62
CA ASP A 121 -1.99 -24.78 -10.72
C ASP A 121 -1.70 -23.84 -11.91
N ASN A 122 -1.73 -24.40 -13.14
CA ASN A 122 -2.09 -23.64 -14.34
C ASN A 122 -3.24 -24.37 -15.01
N GLU A 123 -4.47 -23.90 -14.79
CA GLU A 123 -5.41 -23.82 -15.91
C GLU A 123 -4.77 -22.91 -16.96
N ALA A 124 -4.89 -23.33 -18.21
CA ALA A 124 -4.17 -22.78 -19.33
C ALA A 124 -4.65 -21.36 -19.66
N ASP A 125 -3.85 -20.35 -19.30
CA ASP A 125 -3.77 -19.13 -20.09
C ASP A 125 -2.35 -19.01 -20.66
N ASP A 126 -2.32 -19.08 -21.99
CA ASP A 126 -1.14 -19.11 -22.85
C ASP A 126 -0.44 -17.74 -22.87
N ASP A 127 0.87 -17.74 -23.17
CA ASP A 127 1.73 -16.58 -23.53
C ASP A 127 2.55 -15.83 -22.44
N GLY A 128 2.73 -16.36 -21.23
CA GLY A 128 3.64 -15.78 -20.22
C GLY A 128 4.83 -16.66 -19.83
N PRO A 129 6.08 -16.16 -19.74
CA PRO A 129 7.14 -16.87 -19.03
C PRO A 129 6.72 -17.09 -17.58
N LYS A 130 6.71 -18.35 -17.13
CA LYS A 130 6.30 -18.74 -15.77
C LYS A 130 7.32 -18.21 -14.76
N ASP A 131 6.98 -17.11 -14.10
CA ASP A 131 7.76 -16.60 -12.96
C ASP A 131 7.69 -17.62 -11.81
N LEU A 132 8.84 -18.24 -11.56
CA LEU A 132 9.06 -19.25 -10.51
C LEU A 132 8.84 -18.70 -9.09
N LEU A 133 8.71 -17.38 -8.94
CA LEU A 133 8.41 -16.73 -7.65
C LEU A 133 6.90 -16.52 -7.42
N ASN A 134 6.05 -16.75 -8.43
CA ASN A 134 4.62 -16.42 -8.35
C ASN A 134 3.87 -17.18 -7.23
N ASN A 135 4.32 -18.39 -6.90
CA ASN A 135 3.62 -19.28 -5.97
C ASN A 135 4.26 -19.37 -4.58
N ILE A 136 5.38 -18.68 -4.37
CA ILE A 136 6.09 -18.69 -3.09
C ILE A 136 6.01 -17.30 -2.45
N ASP A 137 5.98 -17.28 -1.12
CA ASP A 137 5.96 -16.05 -0.36
C ASP A 137 7.37 -15.45 -0.34
N ILE A 138 7.61 -14.49 -1.22
CA ILE A 138 8.91 -13.82 -1.36
C ILE A 138 9.36 -13.05 -0.12
N LYS A 139 8.50 -12.88 0.89
CA LYS A 139 8.90 -12.27 2.16
C LYS A 139 9.40 -13.30 3.18
N VAL A 140 8.93 -14.53 3.05
CA VAL A 140 9.28 -15.70 3.87
C VAL A 140 10.53 -16.38 3.31
N ILE A 141 10.54 -16.60 2.00
CA ILE A 141 11.56 -17.40 1.33
C ILE A 141 12.99 -16.86 1.53
N PRO A 142 13.30 -15.56 1.33
CA PRO A 142 14.64 -15.05 1.60
C PRO A 142 15.13 -15.31 3.02
N LYS A 143 14.27 -15.12 4.03
CA LYS A 143 14.59 -15.40 5.44
C LYS A 143 14.88 -16.89 5.67
N LEU A 144 14.13 -17.76 5.00
CA LEU A 144 14.34 -19.20 5.06
C LEU A 144 15.70 -19.60 4.47
N PHE A 145 16.08 -19.04 3.32
CA PHE A 145 17.39 -19.30 2.68
C PHE A 145 18.55 -18.70 3.47
N GLU A 146 18.36 -17.54 4.10
CA GLU A 146 19.34 -16.93 5.02
C GLU A 146 19.58 -17.82 6.24
N ARG A 147 18.50 -18.31 6.86
CA ARG A 147 18.58 -19.16 8.06
C ARG A 147 19.08 -20.56 7.78
N TYR A 148 18.75 -21.11 6.61
CA TYR A 148 19.14 -22.47 6.20
C TYR A 148 19.92 -22.45 4.87
N PRO A 149 21.22 -22.10 4.89
CA PRO A 149 22.02 -21.94 3.67
C PRO A 149 22.08 -23.19 2.76
N LYS A 150 21.89 -24.40 3.31
CA LYS A 150 21.80 -25.65 2.53
C LYS A 150 20.66 -25.64 1.51
N LEU A 151 19.61 -24.82 1.73
CA LEU A 151 18.53 -24.64 0.75
C LEU A 151 19.02 -24.02 -0.57
N ASN A 152 20.15 -23.29 -0.58
CA ASN A 152 20.75 -22.83 -1.83
C ASN A 152 21.21 -24.00 -2.72
N GLU A 153 21.67 -25.10 -2.11
CA GLU A 153 22.09 -26.31 -2.82
C GLU A 153 20.89 -27.19 -3.21
N LEU A 154 19.86 -27.25 -2.35
CA LEU A 154 18.65 -28.05 -2.57
C LEU A 154 17.64 -27.40 -3.53
N CYS A 155 17.66 -26.07 -3.64
CA CYS A 155 16.75 -25.27 -4.46
C CYS A 155 17.52 -24.23 -5.31
N PRO A 156 18.51 -24.62 -6.13
CA PRO A 156 19.42 -23.68 -6.79
C PRO A 156 18.72 -22.73 -7.75
N ASN A 157 17.67 -23.18 -8.44
CA ASN A 157 16.89 -22.33 -9.34
C ASN A 157 16.14 -21.24 -8.57
N VAL A 158 15.52 -21.59 -7.44
CA VAL A 158 14.81 -20.61 -6.60
C VAL A 158 15.80 -19.63 -5.98
N ALA A 159 16.94 -20.10 -5.46
CA ALA A 159 18.01 -19.22 -4.97
C ALA A 159 18.46 -18.21 -6.04
N SER A 160 18.75 -18.68 -7.26
CA SER A 160 19.17 -17.83 -8.36
C SER A 160 18.11 -16.78 -8.72
N ASN A 161 16.84 -17.15 -8.73
CA ASN A 161 15.75 -16.22 -9.02
C ASN A 161 15.56 -15.18 -7.91
N LEU A 162 15.71 -15.57 -6.64
CA LEU A 162 15.66 -14.61 -5.53
C LEU A 162 16.79 -13.57 -5.63
N ILE A 163 17.99 -14.01 -6.00
CA ILE A 163 19.14 -13.11 -6.18
C ILE A 163 18.86 -12.13 -7.32
N GLU A 164 18.36 -12.62 -8.46
CA GLU A 164 18.03 -11.74 -9.59
C GLU A 164 16.87 -10.81 -9.26
N HIS A 165 15.83 -11.29 -8.57
CA HIS A 165 14.72 -10.47 -8.08
C HIS A 165 15.20 -9.35 -7.15
N GLN A 166 16.02 -9.67 -6.15
CA GLN A 166 16.59 -8.67 -5.24
C GLN A 166 17.43 -7.63 -5.98
N LYS A 167 18.17 -8.04 -7.02
CA LYS A 167 18.92 -7.13 -7.87
C LYS A 167 18.01 -6.21 -8.68
N ILE A 168 16.93 -6.75 -9.26
CA ILE A 168 15.90 -5.97 -9.99
C ILE A 168 15.24 -4.95 -9.06
N ILE A 169 14.78 -5.37 -7.88
CA ILE A 169 14.16 -4.46 -6.90
C ILE A 169 15.14 -3.38 -6.46
N LYS A 170 16.41 -3.73 -6.21
CA LYS A 170 17.43 -2.74 -5.87
C LYS A 170 17.67 -1.74 -7.00
N GLU A 171 17.68 -2.19 -8.26
CA GLU A 171 17.80 -1.33 -9.44
C GLU A 171 16.61 -0.36 -9.51
N ILE A 172 15.39 -0.87 -9.41
CA ILE A 172 14.15 -0.08 -9.44
C ILE A 172 14.13 0.95 -8.30
N LEU A 173 14.44 0.54 -7.07
CA LEU A 173 14.42 1.41 -5.89
C LEU A 173 15.56 2.44 -5.87
N SER A 174 16.57 2.27 -6.74
CA SER A 174 17.65 3.24 -6.92
C SER A 174 17.40 4.19 -8.11
N ASP A 175 16.35 3.97 -8.89
CA ASP A 175 16.01 4.81 -10.04
C ASP A 175 15.23 6.05 -9.58
N GLU A 176 15.87 7.22 -9.69
CA GLU A 176 15.28 8.53 -9.30
C GLU A 176 14.08 8.95 -10.18
N THR A 177 13.82 8.24 -11.29
CA THR A 177 12.61 8.44 -12.10
C THR A 177 11.44 7.58 -11.65
N ILE A 178 11.71 6.53 -10.86
CA ILE A 178 10.71 5.64 -10.28
C ILE A 178 10.47 5.98 -8.81
N VAL A 179 11.53 6.19 -8.02
CA VAL A 179 11.42 6.59 -6.62
C VAL A 179 11.48 8.10 -6.54
N LEU A 180 10.32 8.72 -6.33
CA LEU A 180 10.14 10.15 -6.44
C LEU A 180 10.09 10.80 -5.04
N PRO A 181 10.61 12.04 -4.89
CA PRO A 181 10.47 12.78 -3.66
C PRO A 181 9.02 13.23 -3.46
N TYR A 182 8.54 13.13 -2.23
CA TYR A 182 7.25 13.65 -1.79
C TYR A 182 7.43 14.55 -0.56
N ALA A 183 6.39 15.34 -0.25
CA ALA A 183 6.33 16.06 1.00
C ALA A 183 4.92 16.09 1.60
N SER A 184 4.81 15.65 2.86
CA SER A 184 3.57 15.73 3.64
C SER A 184 3.51 17.04 4.44
N PRO A 185 2.36 17.71 4.49
CA PRO A 185 2.21 18.98 5.21
C PRO A 185 2.24 18.75 6.73
N ILE A 186 2.97 19.59 7.44
CA ILE A 186 2.87 19.74 8.90
C ILE A 186 1.89 20.89 9.14
N VAL A 187 0.86 20.65 9.95
CA VAL A 187 -0.26 21.59 10.09
C VAL A 187 -0.56 21.98 11.53
N VAL A 188 -1.23 23.12 11.69
CA VAL A 188 -1.94 23.50 12.91
C VAL A 188 -3.36 23.90 12.59
N ILE A 189 -4.28 23.74 13.56
CA ILE A 189 -5.66 24.20 13.44
C ILE A 189 -5.67 25.73 13.27
N GLY A 190 -6.35 26.20 12.24
CA GLY A 190 -6.51 27.63 11.99
C GLY A 190 -6.68 27.96 10.52
N ASP A 191 -6.93 29.24 10.26
CA ASP A 191 -7.10 29.78 8.93
C ASP A 191 -6.25 31.04 8.74
N SER A 192 -5.90 31.34 7.50
CA SER A 192 -5.05 32.46 7.12
C SER A 192 -5.60 33.14 5.87
N CYS A 193 -5.73 34.47 5.90
CA CYS A 193 -6.02 35.30 4.74
C CYS A 193 -4.73 35.86 4.11
N ASN A 194 -3.60 35.17 4.28
CA ASN A 194 -2.34 35.52 3.64
C ASN A 194 -2.10 34.56 2.44
N PRO A 195 -1.96 35.08 1.21
CA PRO A 195 -1.76 34.25 0.02
C PRO A 195 -0.41 33.54 -0.01
N ARG A 196 0.54 33.99 0.81
CA ARG A 196 1.88 33.42 0.92
C ARG A 196 1.99 32.33 1.99
N ILE A 197 0.85 31.86 2.52
CA ILE A 197 0.77 30.78 3.50
C ILE A 197 -0.04 29.64 2.89
N SER A 198 0.54 28.43 2.84
CA SER A 198 -0.23 27.25 2.41
C SER A 198 -1.24 26.84 3.48
N LYS A 199 -2.43 26.40 3.08
CA LYS A 199 -3.51 25.97 3.99
C LYS A 199 -4.46 24.97 3.34
N PHE A 200 -5.24 24.28 4.16
CA PHE A 200 -6.36 23.43 3.74
C PHE A 200 -7.66 23.97 4.35
N GLY A 201 -8.71 24.09 3.53
CA GLY A 201 -9.97 24.72 3.93
C GLY A 201 -9.88 26.21 4.28
N GLY A 202 -10.99 26.75 4.79
CA GLY A 202 -11.07 28.12 5.28
C GLY A 202 -11.44 29.15 4.22
N HIS A 203 -11.04 30.41 4.44
CA HIS A 203 -11.41 31.53 3.57
C HIS A 203 -10.90 31.34 2.14
N ILE A 204 -11.74 31.69 1.17
CA ILE A 204 -11.52 31.49 -0.26
C ILE A 204 -10.88 32.74 -0.88
N PRO A 205 -9.65 32.67 -1.41
CA PRO A 205 -9.03 33.77 -2.13
C PRO A 205 -9.59 33.92 -3.55
N HIS A 206 -9.86 35.16 -3.95
CA HIS A 206 -10.20 35.51 -5.34
C HIS A 206 -9.81 36.95 -5.66
N LEU A 207 -9.71 37.28 -6.95
CA LEU A 207 -9.51 38.67 -7.35
C LEU A 207 -10.86 39.44 -7.30
N PRO A 208 -10.88 40.71 -6.89
CA PRO A 208 -12.11 41.49 -6.71
C PRO A 208 -13.00 41.62 -7.96
N HIS A 209 -12.40 41.49 -9.14
CA HIS A 209 -13.09 41.63 -10.43
C HIS A 209 -13.57 40.29 -10.99
N GLU A 210 -13.23 39.17 -10.36
CA GLU A 210 -13.62 37.85 -10.80
C GLU A 210 -14.97 37.46 -10.22
N PRO A 211 -15.84 36.79 -10.99
CA PRO A 211 -17.03 36.19 -10.43
C PRO A 211 -16.61 35.12 -9.40
N LYS A 212 -17.44 34.93 -8.38
CA LYS A 212 -17.24 33.84 -7.42
C LYS A 212 -17.09 32.52 -8.18
N PRO A 213 -16.18 31.63 -7.75
CA PRO A 213 -16.05 30.33 -8.37
C PRO A 213 -17.35 29.54 -8.15
N LEU A 214 -18.11 29.35 -9.23
CA LEU A 214 -19.31 28.52 -9.26
C LEU A 214 -19.05 27.24 -10.06
N CYS A 215 -19.68 26.17 -9.62
CA CYS A 215 -19.68 24.89 -10.33
C CYS A 215 -20.26 25.05 -11.74
N ASN A 216 -19.56 24.48 -12.73
CA ASN A 216 -20.00 24.58 -14.13
C ASN A 216 -21.31 23.82 -14.37
N ASP A 217 -21.59 22.76 -13.61
CA ASP A 217 -22.74 21.89 -13.86
C ASP A 217 -23.98 22.29 -13.04
N CYS A 218 -23.81 22.48 -11.73
CA CYS A 218 -24.95 22.76 -10.84
C CYS A 218 -25.02 24.21 -10.38
N HIS A 219 -24.06 25.05 -10.79
CA HIS A 219 -23.95 26.46 -10.40
C HIS A 219 -23.89 26.73 -8.88
N GLY A 220 -23.62 25.69 -8.08
CA GLY A 220 -23.38 25.81 -6.65
C GLY A 220 -22.03 26.46 -6.34
N GLU A 221 -21.92 27.07 -5.16
CA GLU A 221 -20.66 27.67 -4.68
C GLU A 221 -19.61 26.57 -4.46
N TYR A 222 -18.38 26.84 -4.93
CA TYR A 222 -17.23 26.00 -4.62
C TYR A 222 -16.72 26.30 -3.20
N SER A 223 -16.28 25.25 -2.52
CA SER A 223 -15.47 25.35 -1.30
C SER A 223 -14.02 25.06 -1.63
N MET A 224 -13.10 25.72 -0.92
CA MET A 224 -11.68 25.52 -1.14
C MET A 224 -11.18 24.32 -0.34
N ILE A 225 -10.59 23.35 -1.02
CA ILE A 225 -9.92 22.19 -0.42
C ILE A 225 -8.53 22.61 0.07
N CYS A 226 -7.75 23.27 -0.78
CA CYS A 226 -6.44 23.77 -0.40
C CYS A 226 -6.02 25.04 -1.13
N GLN A 227 -5.04 25.70 -0.52
CA GLN A 227 -4.23 26.77 -1.07
C GLN A 227 -2.76 26.37 -0.86
N ILE A 228 -1.99 26.18 -1.94
CA ILE A 228 -0.57 25.83 -1.88
C ILE A 228 0.25 26.97 -2.47
N TYR A 229 1.02 27.66 -1.63
CA TYR A 229 1.97 28.67 -2.07
C TYR A 229 3.31 28.01 -2.42
N VAL A 230 3.63 27.93 -3.70
CA VAL A 230 4.78 27.16 -4.21
C VAL A 230 6.10 27.54 -3.53
N PRO A 231 6.45 28.83 -3.30
CA PRO A 231 7.69 29.20 -2.62
C PRO A 231 7.81 28.70 -1.16
N SER A 232 6.70 28.32 -0.52
CA SER A 232 6.70 27.73 0.82
C SER A 232 6.89 26.20 0.83
N THR A 233 6.99 25.56 -0.34
CA THR A 233 7.15 24.11 -0.49
C THR A 233 8.64 23.72 -0.62
N PRO A 234 8.99 22.43 -0.51
CA PRO A 234 10.37 21.98 -0.74
C PRO A 234 10.89 22.25 -2.15
N GLN A 235 12.21 22.33 -2.28
CA GLN A 235 12.86 22.75 -3.52
C GLN A 235 12.54 21.85 -4.71
N PHE A 236 12.39 20.54 -4.50
CA PHE A 236 12.05 19.60 -5.56
C PHE A 236 10.68 19.92 -6.19
N PHE A 237 9.70 20.30 -5.37
CA PHE A 237 8.35 20.64 -5.83
C PHE A 237 8.35 21.99 -6.56
N GLN A 238 9.07 22.98 -6.02
CA GLN A 238 9.27 24.27 -6.71
C GLN A 238 9.89 24.09 -8.10
N ASN A 239 10.72 23.05 -8.29
CA ASN A 239 11.35 22.76 -9.58
C ASN A 239 10.39 22.20 -10.63
N TYR A 240 9.16 21.80 -10.25
CA TYR A 240 8.11 21.49 -11.23
C TYR A 240 7.67 22.75 -12.00
N PHE A 241 7.92 23.94 -11.43
CA PHE A 241 7.54 25.22 -11.99
C PHE A 241 8.73 25.86 -12.74
N PRO A 242 8.53 26.36 -13.97
CA PRO A 242 9.48 27.22 -14.66
C PRO A 242 9.90 28.39 -13.74
N PRO A 243 11.16 28.87 -13.82
CA PRO A 243 11.66 29.89 -12.90
C PRO A 243 10.77 31.14 -12.76
N ASN A 244 10.13 31.59 -13.84
CA ASN A 244 9.22 32.74 -13.87
C ASN A 244 7.79 32.44 -13.35
N ARG A 245 7.51 31.19 -12.98
CA ARG A 245 6.21 30.71 -12.48
C ARG A 245 6.31 30.15 -11.06
N ARG A 246 7.47 30.27 -10.39
CA ARG A 246 7.67 29.74 -9.04
C ARG A 246 6.96 30.53 -7.95
N ASP A 247 6.61 31.80 -8.19
CA ASP A 247 5.77 32.60 -7.30
C ASP A 247 4.28 32.34 -7.57
N ALA A 248 3.90 31.07 -7.51
CA ALA A 248 2.54 30.61 -7.77
C ALA A 248 1.78 30.35 -6.48
N LEU A 249 0.48 30.68 -6.51
CA LEU A 249 -0.50 30.21 -5.56
C LEU A 249 -1.49 29.28 -6.26
N ILE A 250 -1.47 28.00 -5.89
CA ILE A 250 -2.35 26.98 -6.43
C ILE A 250 -3.55 26.83 -5.51
N LEU A 251 -4.74 26.81 -6.07
CA LEU A 251 -6.00 26.62 -5.37
C LEU A 251 -6.69 25.38 -5.90
N TYR A 252 -7.27 24.62 -4.98
CA TYR A 252 -8.10 23.48 -5.32
C TYR A 252 -9.47 23.62 -4.69
N PHE A 253 -10.51 23.39 -5.49
CA PHE A 253 -11.91 23.62 -5.14
C PHE A 253 -12.75 22.35 -5.33
N TYR A 254 -13.79 22.21 -4.52
CA TYR A 254 -14.77 21.14 -4.58
C TYR A 254 -16.19 21.68 -4.43
N CYS A 255 -17.13 21.17 -5.24
CA CYS A 255 -18.50 21.64 -5.21
C CYS A 255 -19.33 20.85 -4.18
N ASN A 256 -19.70 21.53 -3.08
CA ASN A 256 -20.54 20.94 -2.03
C ASN A 256 -22.02 20.78 -2.40
N ASN A 257 -22.45 21.17 -3.60
CA ASN A 257 -23.84 21.00 -4.03
C ASN A 257 -24.04 19.72 -4.85
N CYS A 258 -23.20 19.49 -5.87
CA CYS A 258 -23.28 18.27 -6.67
C CYS A 258 -22.38 17.15 -6.17
N TYR A 259 -21.39 17.45 -5.31
CA TYR A 259 -20.42 16.50 -4.79
C TYR A 259 -19.56 15.78 -5.85
N LEU A 260 -19.61 16.24 -7.10
CA LEU A 260 -18.92 15.60 -8.23
C LEU A 260 -17.77 16.45 -8.76
N ASN A 261 -17.96 17.78 -8.80
CA ASN A 261 -17.06 18.65 -9.52
C ASN A 261 -15.94 19.19 -8.64
N VAL A 262 -14.73 19.13 -9.20
CA VAL A 262 -13.50 19.70 -8.67
C VAL A 262 -12.93 20.72 -9.64
N LYS A 263 -12.16 21.69 -9.14
CA LYS A 263 -11.55 22.73 -9.99
C LYS A 263 -10.22 23.22 -9.43
N GLY A 264 -9.21 23.31 -10.29
CA GLY A 264 -7.95 23.98 -10.00
C GLY A 264 -7.97 25.46 -10.42
N LYS A 265 -7.22 26.29 -9.71
CA LYS A 265 -6.88 27.65 -10.14
C LYS A 265 -5.46 28.02 -9.73
N ILE A 266 -4.81 28.92 -10.47
CA ILE A 266 -3.48 29.43 -10.15
C ILE A 266 -3.45 30.95 -10.24
N TYR A 267 -2.77 31.60 -9.29
CA TYR A 267 -2.45 33.03 -9.32
C TYR A 267 -0.94 33.24 -9.24
N TYR A 268 -0.47 34.39 -9.71
CA TYR A 268 0.96 34.72 -9.78
C TYR A 268 1.22 36.19 -9.45
N GLY A 269 2.41 36.49 -8.91
CA GLY A 269 2.95 37.85 -8.83
C GLY A 269 1.97 38.87 -8.23
N ASP A 270 1.70 39.95 -8.97
CA ASP A 270 0.83 41.05 -8.52
C ASP A 270 -0.60 40.61 -8.20
N ASP A 271 -1.10 39.50 -8.77
CA ASP A 271 -2.42 38.98 -8.40
C ASP A 271 -2.47 38.66 -6.90
N LEU A 272 -1.38 38.13 -6.35
CA LEU A 272 -1.30 37.72 -4.95
C LEU A 272 -1.55 38.90 -4.01
N ASP A 273 -1.03 40.09 -4.33
CA ASP A 273 -1.19 41.29 -3.50
C ASP A 273 -2.59 41.90 -3.60
N ASN A 274 -3.37 41.50 -4.61
CA ASN A 274 -4.72 41.98 -4.87
C ASN A 274 -5.82 40.98 -4.45
N LEU A 275 -5.45 39.80 -3.93
CA LEU A 275 -6.43 38.81 -3.49
C LEU A 275 -7.25 39.31 -2.30
N VAL A 276 -8.56 39.11 -2.41
CA VAL A 276 -9.51 39.28 -1.31
C VAL A 276 -10.00 37.92 -0.84
N TYR A 277 -10.39 37.84 0.43
CA TYR A 277 -10.75 36.60 1.10
C TYR A 277 -12.21 36.64 1.51
N GLU A 278 -12.96 35.62 1.12
CA GLU A 278 -14.35 35.44 1.52
C GLU A 278 -14.50 34.23 2.43
N TYR A 279 -15.42 34.32 3.38
CA TYR A 279 -15.76 33.21 4.26
C TYR A 279 -16.48 32.12 3.46
N ASP A 280 -16.03 30.86 3.61
CA ASP A 280 -16.69 29.71 3.02
C ASP A 280 -17.98 29.39 3.80
N LYS A 281 -19.13 29.69 3.22
CA LYS A 281 -20.43 29.50 3.87
C LYS A 281 -20.81 28.03 4.06
N ASN A 282 -20.16 27.11 3.35
CA ASN A 282 -20.42 25.67 3.47
C ASN A 282 -19.53 25.00 4.54
N PHE A 283 -18.71 25.79 5.23
CA PHE A 283 -17.87 25.33 6.32
C PHE A 283 -18.69 24.68 7.44
N GLY A 284 -18.34 23.43 7.80
CA GLY A 284 -19.00 22.65 8.85
C GLY A 284 -20.21 21.80 8.42
N TYR A 285 -20.64 21.89 7.15
CA TYR A 285 -21.72 21.06 6.58
C TYR A 285 -21.31 20.35 5.29
N GLY A 286 -20.11 20.60 4.76
CA GLY A 286 -19.58 20.03 3.53
C GLY A 286 -18.37 19.13 3.74
N THR A 287 -17.60 18.90 2.67
CA THR A 287 -16.46 17.96 2.67
C THR A 287 -15.35 18.31 3.66
N PHE A 288 -15.17 19.59 4.05
CA PHE A 288 -14.09 20.02 4.94
C PHE A 288 -14.63 20.48 6.30
N ASN A 289 -14.09 19.92 7.38
CA ASN A 289 -14.63 20.11 8.73
C ASN A 289 -13.92 21.22 9.52
N GLU A 290 -12.61 21.40 9.34
CA GLU A 290 -11.85 22.39 10.12
C GLU A 290 -10.57 22.86 9.41
N PRO A 291 -10.30 24.17 9.25
CA PRO A 291 -9.19 24.67 8.46
C PRO A 291 -7.84 24.34 9.12
N ARG A 292 -6.81 24.20 8.28
CA ARG A 292 -5.45 23.88 8.68
C ARG A 292 -4.47 24.82 8.02
N ILE A 293 -3.57 25.42 8.80
CA ILE A 293 -2.43 26.19 8.28
C ILE A 293 -1.24 25.26 8.18
N VAL A 294 -0.57 25.27 7.03
CA VAL A 294 0.70 24.56 6.85
C VAL A 294 1.82 25.36 7.50
N THR A 295 2.53 24.75 8.45
CA THR A 295 3.67 25.35 9.17
C THR A 295 5.01 24.80 8.70
N GLY A 296 5.01 23.72 7.94
CA GLY A 296 6.19 23.10 7.36
C GLY A 296 5.85 21.88 6.51
N TRP A 297 6.88 21.19 6.04
CA TRP A 297 6.77 20.00 5.20
C TRP A 297 7.71 18.91 5.71
N SER A 298 7.22 17.68 5.80
CA SER A 298 8.04 16.49 6.03
C SER A 298 8.33 15.83 4.70
N GLU A 299 9.61 15.80 4.30
CA GLU A 299 10.06 15.22 3.03
C GLU A 299 10.34 13.73 3.16
N GLY A 300 10.18 13.00 2.06
CA GLY A 300 10.49 11.58 1.97
C GLY A 300 10.58 11.10 0.53
N LEU A 301 10.72 9.79 0.35
CA LEU A 301 10.76 9.13 -0.96
C LEU A 301 9.61 8.13 -1.05
N MET A 302 9.02 8.01 -2.23
CA MET A 302 7.99 7.01 -2.49
C MET A 302 8.17 6.34 -3.83
N ALA A 303 7.86 5.04 -3.86
CA ALA A 303 7.69 4.25 -5.06
C ALA A 303 6.27 4.42 -5.63
N PRO A 304 6.02 4.05 -6.90
CA PRO A 304 4.66 4.09 -7.44
C PRO A 304 3.73 3.12 -6.69
N MET A 305 2.48 3.53 -6.54
CA MET A 305 1.41 2.72 -5.98
C MET A 305 0.95 1.67 -6.99
N ARG A 306 0.44 0.53 -6.49
CA ARG A 306 -0.01 -0.59 -7.34
C ARG A 306 -1.04 -0.18 -8.39
N SER A 307 -1.84 0.84 -8.13
CA SER A 307 -2.84 1.35 -9.05
C SER A 307 -2.26 2.18 -10.19
N ASN A 308 -0.99 2.58 -10.13
CA ASN A 308 -0.33 3.32 -11.21
C ASN A 308 0.05 2.41 -12.38
N ASP A 309 -0.18 2.88 -13.61
CA ASP A 309 0.10 2.10 -14.82
C ASP A 309 1.60 1.78 -15.00
N ILE A 310 2.48 2.65 -14.50
CA ILE A 310 3.94 2.42 -14.51
C ILE A 310 4.32 1.13 -13.78
N VAL A 311 3.58 0.71 -12.74
CA VAL A 311 3.86 -0.55 -12.04
C VAL A 311 3.65 -1.72 -13.00
N ARG A 312 2.58 -1.71 -13.79
CA ARG A 312 2.31 -2.75 -14.79
C ARG A 312 3.35 -2.74 -15.90
N GLU A 313 3.92 -1.58 -16.25
CA GLU A 313 5.01 -1.48 -17.22
C GLU A 313 6.31 -2.08 -16.67
N ILE A 314 6.65 -1.78 -15.42
CA ILE A 314 7.81 -2.35 -14.73
C ILE A 314 7.66 -3.87 -14.62
N GLU A 315 6.50 -4.37 -14.16
CA GLU A 315 6.22 -5.80 -14.05
C GLU A 315 6.36 -6.51 -15.41
N ARG A 316 5.87 -5.91 -16.50
CA ARG A 316 6.05 -6.42 -17.86
C ARG A 316 7.51 -6.40 -18.32
N LYS A 317 8.25 -5.33 -18.03
CA LYS A 317 9.66 -5.18 -18.40
C LYS A 317 10.53 -6.26 -17.76
N TYR A 318 10.28 -6.59 -16.50
CA TYR A 318 11.07 -7.55 -15.74
C TYR A 318 10.44 -8.95 -15.65
N CYS A 319 9.27 -9.16 -16.28
CA CYS A 319 8.50 -10.41 -16.23
C CYS A 319 8.27 -10.92 -14.79
N CYS A 320 8.01 -10.00 -13.85
CA CYS A 320 7.86 -10.35 -12.44
C CYS A 320 6.62 -9.67 -11.85
N SER A 321 5.61 -10.47 -11.48
CA SER A 321 4.32 -9.98 -10.95
C SER A 321 4.37 -9.51 -9.49
N GLN A 322 5.52 -9.72 -8.84
CA GLN A 322 5.70 -9.49 -7.42
C GLN A 322 6.22 -8.09 -7.11
N ILE A 323 6.72 -7.37 -8.11
CA ILE A 323 7.27 -6.03 -7.97
C ILE A 323 6.27 -5.10 -7.30
N SER A 324 4.98 -5.14 -7.66
CA SER A 324 3.96 -4.31 -7.01
C SER A 324 3.89 -4.48 -5.48
N CYS A 325 4.14 -5.68 -4.96
CA CYS A 325 4.19 -5.92 -3.52
C CYS A 325 5.45 -5.35 -2.86
N ASP A 326 6.60 -5.44 -3.55
CA ASP A 326 7.86 -4.88 -3.04
C ASP A 326 7.81 -3.35 -2.99
N LEU A 327 7.22 -2.72 -4.00
CA LEU A 327 7.00 -1.26 -4.02
C LEU A 327 5.99 -0.82 -2.95
N ALA A 328 4.94 -1.60 -2.72
CA ALA A 328 4.00 -1.35 -1.63
C ALA A 328 4.69 -1.41 -0.26
N GLU A 329 5.58 -2.39 -0.03
CA GLU A 329 6.34 -2.51 1.21
C GLU A 329 7.32 -1.34 1.40
N PHE A 330 7.99 -0.91 0.34
CA PHE A 330 8.80 0.30 0.38
C PHE A 330 7.97 1.51 0.84
N ASN A 331 6.77 1.68 0.28
CA ASN A 331 5.86 2.76 0.66
C ASN A 331 5.29 2.61 2.08
N ASP A 332 5.04 1.40 2.54
CA ASP A 332 4.65 1.14 3.93
C ASP A 332 5.75 1.55 4.91
N GLN A 333 7.03 1.49 4.52
CA GLN A 333 8.14 1.90 5.38
C GLN A 333 8.49 3.38 5.24
N PHE A 334 8.58 3.89 4.01
CA PHE A 334 9.17 5.19 3.68
C PHE A 334 8.20 6.19 3.05
N GLY A 335 7.04 5.72 2.60
CA GLY A 335 6.04 6.54 1.91
C GLY A 335 5.25 7.47 2.84
N PRO A 336 4.38 8.31 2.26
CA PRO A 336 3.64 9.34 3.00
C PRO A 336 2.68 8.75 4.05
N LYS A 337 2.81 9.24 5.28
CA LYS A 337 1.90 8.97 6.41
C LYS A 337 1.58 10.31 7.10
N PRO A 338 0.38 10.90 6.94
CA PRO A 338 -0.79 10.43 6.20
C PRO A 338 -0.71 10.62 4.67
N ARG A 339 -1.66 10.05 3.91
CA ARG A 339 -1.68 10.06 2.42
C ARG A 339 -2.15 11.37 1.78
N THR A 340 -2.00 12.51 2.45
CA THR A 340 -2.06 13.84 1.84
C THR A 340 -0.64 14.37 1.69
N TYR A 341 -0.20 14.63 0.46
CA TYR A 341 1.19 15.00 0.14
C TYR A 341 1.30 15.66 -1.23
N ILE A 342 2.36 16.45 -1.41
CA ILE A 342 2.77 17.01 -2.70
C ILE A 342 3.92 16.22 -3.32
N GLY A 343 4.00 16.22 -4.65
CA GLY A 343 5.00 15.44 -5.40
C GLY A 343 4.79 13.93 -5.30
N GLY A 344 5.84 13.14 -5.61
CA GLY A 344 5.73 11.68 -5.59
C GLY A 344 4.84 11.10 -6.70
N TRP A 345 4.12 10.03 -6.38
CA TRP A 345 3.16 9.35 -7.28
C TRP A 345 1.73 9.57 -6.80
N PRO A 346 0.73 9.64 -7.71
CA PRO A 346 -0.67 9.67 -7.30
C PRO A 346 -1.12 8.34 -6.71
N ASP A 347 -1.96 8.39 -5.66
CA ASP A 347 -2.57 7.20 -5.03
C ASP A 347 -4.02 7.07 -5.48
N PHE A 348 -4.29 6.15 -6.41
CA PHE A 348 -5.64 5.92 -6.93
C PHE A 348 -6.33 4.77 -6.19
N VAL A 349 -7.60 4.98 -5.84
CA VAL A 349 -8.48 3.93 -5.28
C VAL A 349 -9.19 3.09 -6.35
N GLN A 350 -9.25 3.58 -7.60
CA GLN A 350 -9.83 2.90 -8.75
C GLN A 350 -8.78 2.68 -9.85
N SER A 351 -8.90 3.40 -10.97
CA SER A 351 -7.98 3.35 -12.11
C SER A 351 -7.01 4.52 -12.13
N ASP A 352 -5.86 4.34 -12.79
CA ASP A 352 -4.96 5.45 -13.11
C ASP A 352 -5.63 6.40 -14.11
N THR A 353 -5.90 7.63 -13.67
CA THR A 353 -6.48 8.70 -14.50
C THR A 353 -5.49 9.82 -14.78
N THR A 354 -4.18 9.54 -14.67
CA THR A 354 -3.11 10.52 -14.91
C THR A 354 -3.29 11.18 -16.29
N PRO A 355 -3.45 12.51 -16.35
CA PRO A 355 -3.58 13.20 -17.62
C PRO A 355 -2.28 13.17 -18.43
N ASP A 356 -2.41 13.02 -19.75
CA ASP A 356 -1.28 13.11 -20.68
C ASP A 356 -0.54 14.45 -20.53
N ASN A 357 0.78 14.42 -20.70
CA ASN A 357 1.65 15.61 -20.68
C ASN A 357 1.48 16.47 -19.41
N SER A 358 1.26 15.84 -18.24
CA SER A 358 1.09 16.54 -16.96
C SER A 358 2.18 16.20 -15.93
N VAL A 359 2.27 17.00 -14.87
CA VAL A 359 3.03 16.76 -13.64
C VAL A 359 2.03 16.62 -12.49
N PHE A 360 2.19 15.56 -11.71
CA PHE A 360 1.42 15.38 -10.48
C PHE A 360 1.81 16.43 -9.43
N LEU A 361 0.80 17.11 -8.87
CA LEU A 361 1.00 18.12 -7.85
C LEU A 361 0.73 17.59 -6.45
N ILE A 362 -0.47 17.09 -6.18
CA ILE A 362 -0.91 16.79 -4.82
C ILE A 362 -1.91 15.63 -4.78
N ASN A 363 -1.74 14.75 -3.80
CA ASN A 363 -2.72 13.75 -3.39
C ASN A 363 -3.49 14.27 -2.18
N PHE A 364 -4.79 14.04 -2.14
CA PHE A 364 -5.63 14.26 -0.98
C PHE A 364 -6.23 12.95 -0.52
N CYS A 365 -6.10 12.69 0.77
CA CYS A 365 -6.79 11.63 1.49
C CYS A 365 -7.20 12.19 2.87
N GLU A 366 -8.24 11.63 3.47
CA GLU A 366 -8.65 12.04 4.81
C GLU A 366 -7.46 11.92 5.78
N SER A 367 -7.16 13.01 6.48
CA SER A 367 -5.98 13.13 7.33
C SER A 367 -6.09 14.32 8.28
N GLU A 368 -5.14 14.43 9.21
CA GLU A 368 -5.04 15.60 10.09
C GLU A 368 -4.89 16.92 9.32
N ALA A 369 -4.20 16.89 8.17
CA ALA A 369 -3.98 18.04 7.31
C ALA A 369 -5.17 18.35 6.39
N SER A 370 -5.74 17.31 5.79
CA SER A 370 -6.92 17.41 4.94
C SER A 370 -8.06 16.65 5.58
N THR A 371 -8.93 17.37 6.28
CA THR A 371 -10.15 16.78 6.89
C THR A 371 -11.21 16.41 5.84
N ALA A 372 -10.89 16.54 4.56
CA ALA A 372 -11.72 16.16 3.43
C ALA A 372 -11.95 14.65 3.36
N MET A 373 -13.21 14.24 3.37
CA MET A 373 -13.63 12.87 3.08
C MET A 373 -14.12 12.76 1.63
N TRP A 374 -13.57 11.82 0.88
CA TRP A 374 -13.87 11.63 -0.55
C TRP A 374 -14.74 10.39 -0.73
N GLY A 375 -16.07 10.54 -0.60
CA GLY A 375 -16.98 9.39 -0.67
C GLY A 375 -16.66 8.31 0.37
N ASP A 376 -16.67 7.04 -0.03
CA ASP A 376 -16.24 5.92 0.81
C ASP A 376 -14.72 5.71 0.71
N CYS A 377 -13.97 6.31 1.65
CA CYS A 377 -12.52 6.15 1.78
C CYS A 377 -11.70 6.49 0.51
N GLY A 378 -12.15 7.47 -0.27
CA GLY A 378 -11.54 7.84 -1.54
C GLY A 378 -10.32 8.74 -1.45
N THR A 379 -9.88 9.16 -2.63
CA THR A 379 -8.75 10.08 -2.84
C THR A 379 -9.09 11.11 -3.91
N ALA A 380 -8.40 12.24 -3.88
CA ALA A 380 -8.42 13.22 -4.96
C ALA A 380 -7.01 13.63 -5.36
N GLN A 381 -6.85 14.04 -6.60
CA GLN A 381 -5.56 14.37 -7.18
C GLN A 381 -5.65 15.66 -7.99
N LEU A 382 -4.54 16.39 -8.05
CA LEU A 382 -4.36 17.55 -8.90
C LEU A 382 -3.07 17.41 -9.69
N TRP A 383 -3.12 17.75 -10.97
CA TRP A 383 -1.98 17.82 -11.88
C TRP A 383 -1.92 19.18 -12.56
N ILE A 384 -0.74 19.52 -13.07
CA ILE A 384 -0.49 20.69 -13.92
C ILE A 384 0.06 20.26 -15.27
N GLY A 385 -0.33 20.93 -16.35
CA GLY A 385 0.21 20.65 -17.68
C GLY A 385 1.71 20.94 -17.79
N LYS A 386 2.36 20.35 -18.80
CA LYS A 386 3.78 20.59 -19.13
C LYS A 386 3.92 21.46 -20.37
N GLY A 387 5.04 22.17 -20.46
CA GLY A 387 5.42 22.92 -21.65
C GLY A 387 4.48 24.08 -21.95
N LYS A 388 3.75 24.01 -23.07
CA LYS A 388 2.84 25.07 -23.50
C LYS A 388 1.55 25.14 -22.66
N ASP A 389 1.20 24.04 -22.00
CA ASP A 389 -0.03 23.90 -21.22
C ASP A 389 0.21 24.11 -19.71
N PHE A 390 1.29 24.81 -19.33
CA PHE A 390 1.71 24.91 -17.93
C PHE A 390 0.69 25.55 -16.98
N ASP A 391 -0.30 26.28 -17.49
CA ASP A 391 -1.36 26.86 -16.65
C ASP A 391 -2.65 26.00 -16.64
N ALA A 392 -2.66 24.85 -17.33
CA ALA A 392 -3.77 23.91 -17.30
C ALA A 392 -3.69 23.05 -16.04
N LEU A 393 -4.70 23.17 -15.17
CA LEU A 393 -4.86 22.32 -14.01
C LEU A 393 -5.90 21.24 -14.28
N TYR A 394 -5.52 19.99 -14.02
CA TYR A 394 -6.38 18.82 -14.14
C TYR A 394 -6.64 18.31 -12.74
N ALA A 395 -7.89 17.97 -12.45
CA ALA A 395 -8.26 17.45 -11.15
C ALA A 395 -9.23 16.29 -11.31
N ASP A 396 -9.08 15.32 -10.43
CA ASP A 396 -9.93 14.14 -10.39
C ASP A 396 -10.08 13.66 -8.95
N TRP A 397 -11.12 12.87 -8.70
CA TRP A 397 -11.30 12.16 -7.44
C TRP A 397 -12.13 10.89 -7.64
N ALA A 398 -11.86 9.90 -6.81
CA ALA A 398 -12.60 8.63 -6.82
C ALA A 398 -12.73 8.09 -5.40
N CYS A 399 -13.71 7.21 -5.18
CA CYS A 399 -13.89 6.45 -3.93
C CYS A 399 -14.03 4.95 -4.21
N CYS A 400 -13.97 4.14 -3.15
CA CYS A 400 -14.08 2.68 -3.25
C CYS A 400 -15.46 2.21 -3.72
#